data_AF-A0A519T0J0-F1
#
_entry.id   AF-A0A519T0J0-F1
#
_cell.length_a   1.000
_cell.length_b   1.000
_cell.length_c   1.000
_cell.angle_alpha   90.00
_cell.angle_beta   90.00
_cell.angle_gamma   90.00
#
_symmetry.space_group_name_H-M   'P 1'
#
loop_
_entity.id
_entity.type
_entity.pdbx_description
1 polymer ?
#
loop_
_entity_poly.entity_id
_entity_poly.type
_entity_poly.pdbx_seq_one_letter_code
_entity_poly.pdbx_strand_id
1 'polypeptide(L)'
;LDVVYNHFGPGDLDLWQFDGWQENDGGGVYFYNDWRAETPWGHNRPDYGRPEVRRYILDNALMWLEDYHCDGLRMDAIAFIRNVHGEEDPGADLPDGWSLMRWVNEEIKRRQPWKITIAEDLRGNPAITASTENGGEGFSAQWSSSFIYPVHEALTTMEDCDRDMHAVSRAVCTHYNGDAFQRVIYTESHDEVANGKCRLPEEIGGGNVESYFAKKRMVLGAGLVLTAPGIPMLFQGQEFLAPGSFNDTEPLEWHWAEQHGGLTQLYRDLIALRRNLRGTTPGLRGQGCHVFHVNNDAKVIAFARWEDSPENATVVIANFANVAYPGYTIGLPSAGDWNIRFNSDWSGYDADFSNFPCFGTQAQDGGYDGLPHHGSFALGPYAVVVLSR
;
A
#
# COMPACT_ATOMS: atom_id res chain seq x y z
N LEU A 1 -1.36 -15.10 -3.59
CA LEU A 1 -0.70 -15.52 -4.84
C LEU A 1 -1.04 -14.49 -5.91
N ASP A 2 -0.05 -14.03 -6.64
CA ASP A 2 -0.30 -13.18 -7.81
C ASP A 2 -0.73 -14.04 -8.99
N VAL A 3 -1.81 -13.65 -9.67
CA VAL A 3 -2.35 -14.33 -10.85
C VAL A 3 -2.56 -13.31 -11.97
N VAL A 4 -2.37 -13.77 -13.21
CA VAL A 4 -2.40 -12.93 -14.40
C VAL A 4 -3.53 -13.40 -15.31
N TYR A 5 -4.58 -12.57 -15.42
CA TYR A 5 -5.73 -12.81 -16.30
C TYR A 5 -5.95 -11.69 -17.31
N ASN A 6 -5.15 -10.62 -17.25
CA ASN A 6 -5.22 -9.47 -18.14
C ASN A 6 -4.54 -9.76 -19.51
N HIS A 7 -3.55 -10.66 -19.54
CA HIS A 7 -2.94 -11.21 -20.73
C HIS A 7 -2.43 -12.64 -20.46
N PHE A 8 -2.22 -13.45 -21.50
CA PHE A 8 -1.47 -14.70 -21.38
C PHE A 8 -0.23 -14.65 -22.28
N GLY A 9 0.95 -14.57 -21.65
CA GLY A 9 2.30 -14.73 -22.24
C GLY A 9 2.59 -13.93 -23.51
N PRO A 10 3.83 -13.96 -24.04
CA PRO A 10 4.04 -13.63 -25.44
C PRO A 10 3.45 -14.73 -26.36
N GLY A 11 3.37 -14.48 -27.67
CA GLY A 11 2.72 -15.37 -28.65
C GLY A 11 3.37 -16.75 -28.89
N ASP A 12 4.21 -17.25 -27.97
CA ASP A 12 4.89 -18.54 -28.02
C ASP A 12 4.29 -19.59 -27.05
N LEU A 13 3.10 -19.31 -26.50
CA LEU A 13 2.38 -20.24 -25.62
C LEU A 13 1.75 -21.42 -26.38
N ASP A 14 1.66 -22.58 -25.73
CA ASP A 14 0.88 -23.73 -26.21
C ASP A 14 -0.62 -23.42 -26.41
N LEU A 15 -1.13 -22.37 -25.75
CA LEU A 15 -2.49 -21.87 -25.93
C LEU A 15 -2.66 -21.04 -27.22
N TRP A 16 -1.58 -20.51 -27.78
CA TRP A 16 -1.62 -19.70 -28.99
C TRP A 16 -2.00 -20.57 -30.17
N GLN A 17 -3.13 -20.26 -30.82
CA GLN A 17 -3.70 -21.04 -31.92
C GLN A 17 -3.86 -22.53 -31.56
N PHE A 18 -4.29 -22.80 -30.32
CA PHE A 18 -4.40 -24.12 -29.70
C PHE A 18 -4.99 -25.22 -30.61
N ASP A 19 -6.03 -24.91 -31.37
CA ASP A 19 -6.71 -25.84 -32.29
C ASP A 19 -6.49 -25.50 -33.79
N GLY A 20 -5.59 -24.55 -34.07
CA GLY A 20 -5.31 -24.04 -35.41
C GLY A 20 -6.33 -23.05 -35.96
N TRP A 21 -7.42 -22.74 -35.24
CA TRP A 21 -8.34 -21.68 -35.65
C TRP A 21 -7.80 -20.30 -35.24
N GLN A 22 -7.89 -19.33 -36.14
CA GLN A 22 -7.60 -17.92 -35.89
C GLN A 22 -8.38 -17.01 -36.84
N GLU A 23 -8.52 -15.73 -36.45
CA GLU A 23 -8.92 -14.64 -37.32
C GLU A 23 -7.92 -13.48 -37.19
N ASN A 24 -7.76 -12.69 -38.25
CA ASN A 24 -6.88 -11.49 -38.27
C ASN A 24 -5.45 -11.72 -37.74
N ASP A 25 -4.89 -12.90 -38.01
CA ASP A 25 -3.57 -13.32 -37.51
C ASP A 25 -3.43 -13.28 -35.97
N GLY A 26 -4.55 -13.46 -35.26
CA GLY A 26 -4.63 -13.43 -33.80
C GLY A 26 -4.30 -14.75 -33.11
N GLY A 27 -4.51 -14.75 -31.78
CA GLY A 27 -4.15 -15.86 -30.90
C GLY A 27 -5.08 -17.08 -30.96
N GLY A 28 -6.15 -17.05 -31.76
CA GLY A 28 -7.08 -18.15 -31.88
C GLY A 28 -8.11 -18.23 -30.75
N VAL A 29 -8.60 -19.43 -30.44
CA VAL A 29 -9.82 -19.62 -29.64
C VAL A 29 -9.75 -19.14 -28.18
N TYR A 30 -8.55 -18.97 -27.61
CA TYR A 30 -8.38 -18.46 -26.25
C TYR A 30 -8.34 -16.94 -26.15
N PHE A 31 -8.17 -16.23 -27.26
CA PHE A 31 -7.81 -14.82 -27.30
C PHE A 31 -8.83 -14.02 -28.11
N TYR A 32 -8.97 -12.73 -27.82
CA TYR A 32 -9.63 -11.85 -28.77
C TYR A 32 -8.84 -11.86 -30.09
N ASN A 33 -9.54 -11.85 -31.22
CA ASN A 33 -8.94 -11.81 -32.56
C ASN A 33 -9.23 -10.46 -33.26
N ASP A 34 -9.62 -9.44 -32.50
CA ASP A 34 -9.93 -8.10 -32.98
C ASP A 34 -9.19 -7.02 -32.14
N TRP A 35 -9.61 -5.76 -32.25
CA TRP A 35 -9.02 -4.63 -31.54
C TRP A 35 -9.00 -4.81 -30.01
N ARG A 36 -9.88 -5.66 -29.45
CA ARG A 36 -9.93 -5.98 -28.03
C ARG A 36 -8.82 -6.94 -27.60
N ALA A 37 -7.91 -7.36 -28.47
CA ALA A 37 -6.78 -8.19 -28.07
C ALA A 37 -5.57 -7.39 -27.59
N GLU A 38 -5.53 -6.08 -27.89
CA GLU A 38 -4.37 -5.22 -27.67
C GLU A 38 -4.11 -4.96 -26.18
N THR A 39 -2.91 -5.28 -25.70
CA THR A 39 -2.43 -4.96 -24.36
C THR A 39 -1.04 -4.33 -24.41
N PRO A 40 -0.56 -3.67 -23.34
CA PRO A 40 0.84 -3.22 -23.25
C PRO A 40 1.88 -4.32 -23.42
N TRP A 41 1.47 -5.59 -23.25
CA TRP A 41 2.33 -6.78 -23.35
C TRP A 41 2.16 -7.54 -24.67
N GLY A 42 1.35 -7.03 -25.60
CA GLY A 42 1.12 -7.61 -26.92
C GLY A 42 -0.35 -7.90 -27.24
N HIS A 43 -0.57 -8.55 -28.38
CA HIS A 43 -1.90 -8.92 -28.89
C HIS A 43 -2.35 -10.26 -28.29
N ASN A 44 -2.54 -10.29 -26.96
CA ASN A 44 -2.61 -11.51 -26.16
C ASN A 44 -3.66 -11.46 -25.04
N ARG A 45 -4.67 -10.57 -25.16
CA ARG A 45 -5.80 -10.55 -24.21
C ARG A 45 -6.69 -11.79 -24.39
N PRO A 46 -7.00 -12.53 -23.31
CA PRO A 46 -7.96 -13.63 -23.36
C PRO A 46 -9.34 -13.15 -23.84
N ASP A 47 -10.06 -13.98 -24.61
CA ASP A 47 -11.43 -13.67 -25.03
C ASP A 47 -12.39 -13.86 -23.85
N TYR A 48 -12.64 -12.79 -23.11
CA TYR A 48 -13.56 -12.81 -21.97
C TYR A 48 -15.01 -13.06 -22.38
N GLY A 49 -15.37 -12.96 -23.66
CA GLY A 49 -16.71 -13.24 -24.17
C GLY A 49 -16.95 -14.74 -24.39
N ARG A 50 -15.90 -15.54 -24.54
CA ARG A 50 -16.02 -16.97 -24.83
C ARG A 50 -16.23 -17.80 -23.55
N PRO A 51 -17.33 -18.57 -23.42
CA PRO A 51 -17.65 -19.31 -22.19
C PRO A 51 -16.55 -20.25 -21.70
N GLU A 52 -15.84 -20.92 -22.61
CA GLU A 52 -14.77 -21.87 -22.31
C GLU A 52 -13.55 -21.16 -21.71
N VAL A 53 -13.18 -19.99 -22.24
CA VAL A 53 -12.07 -19.16 -21.73
C VAL A 53 -12.40 -18.59 -20.36
N ARG A 54 -13.63 -18.08 -20.18
CA ARG A 54 -14.14 -17.63 -18.88
C ARG A 54 -14.07 -18.75 -17.85
N ARG A 55 -14.52 -19.95 -18.23
CA ARG A 55 -14.51 -21.12 -17.34
C ARG A 55 -13.09 -21.54 -16.99
N TYR A 56 -12.17 -21.53 -17.95
CA TYR A 56 -10.75 -21.79 -17.73
C TYR A 56 -10.16 -20.83 -16.68
N ILE A 57 -10.43 -19.51 -16.80
CA ILE A 57 -9.96 -18.51 -15.82
C ILE A 57 -10.55 -18.76 -14.43
N LEU A 58 -11.87 -19.00 -14.34
CA LEU A 58 -12.51 -19.31 -13.05
C LEU A 58 -11.93 -20.57 -12.41
N ASP A 59 -11.83 -21.66 -13.18
CA ASP A 59 -11.34 -22.94 -12.67
C ASP A 59 -9.88 -22.83 -12.25
N ASN A 60 -9.06 -22.03 -12.95
CA ASN A 60 -7.69 -21.73 -12.54
C ASN A 60 -7.64 -20.95 -11.20
N ALA A 61 -8.47 -19.91 -11.06
CA ALA A 61 -8.56 -19.15 -9.82
C ALA A 61 -8.98 -20.04 -8.65
N LEU A 62 -10.00 -20.87 -8.85
CA LEU A 62 -10.48 -21.83 -7.84
C LEU A 62 -9.44 -22.90 -7.54
N MET A 63 -8.72 -23.43 -8.52
CA MET A 63 -7.65 -24.43 -8.32
C MET A 63 -6.59 -23.92 -7.33
N TRP A 64 -6.10 -22.68 -7.48
CA TRP A 64 -5.13 -22.12 -6.54
C TRP A 64 -5.64 -22.05 -5.11
N LEU A 65 -6.94 -21.80 -4.94
CA LEU A 65 -7.57 -21.67 -3.64
C LEU A 65 -7.99 -23.04 -3.08
N GLU A 66 -8.54 -23.93 -3.87
CA GLU A 66 -9.13 -25.21 -3.45
C GLU A 66 -8.08 -26.32 -3.36
N ASP A 67 -7.16 -26.41 -4.32
CA ASP A 67 -6.19 -27.51 -4.41
C ASP A 67 -4.84 -27.13 -3.78
N TYR A 68 -4.40 -25.89 -4.01
CA TYR A 68 -3.13 -25.38 -3.47
C TYR A 68 -3.28 -24.60 -2.17
N HIS A 69 -4.52 -24.46 -1.68
CA HIS A 69 -4.83 -23.86 -0.38
C HIS A 69 -4.29 -22.43 -0.18
N CYS A 70 -4.11 -21.65 -1.25
CA CYS A 70 -3.70 -20.24 -1.12
C CYS A 70 -4.77 -19.44 -0.33
N ASP A 71 -4.36 -18.54 0.56
CA ASP A 71 -5.32 -17.74 1.36
C ASP A 71 -5.97 -16.58 0.60
N GLY A 72 -5.44 -16.24 -0.58
CA GLY A 72 -5.97 -15.19 -1.42
C GLY A 72 -5.22 -15.02 -2.73
N LEU A 73 -5.85 -14.29 -3.65
CA LEU A 73 -5.32 -13.96 -4.97
C LEU A 73 -5.15 -12.44 -5.09
N ARG A 74 -4.00 -11.99 -5.61
CA ARG A 74 -3.86 -10.64 -6.17
C ARG A 74 -3.93 -10.79 -7.68
N MET A 75 -4.87 -10.08 -8.30
CA MET A 75 -5.04 -10.10 -9.75
C MET A 75 -4.34 -8.88 -10.33
N ASP A 76 -3.38 -9.17 -11.20
CA ASP A 76 -2.56 -8.18 -11.88
C ASP A 76 -3.37 -7.39 -12.92
N ALA A 77 -3.08 -6.10 -13.01
CA ALA A 77 -3.51 -5.13 -13.99
C ALA A 77 -4.98 -5.27 -14.44
N ILE A 78 -5.90 -5.36 -13.47
CA ILE A 78 -7.32 -5.61 -13.75
C ILE A 78 -7.97 -4.48 -14.56
N ALA A 79 -7.36 -3.29 -14.57
CA ALA A 79 -7.77 -2.19 -15.44
C ALA A 79 -7.80 -2.63 -16.91
N PHE A 80 -6.84 -3.47 -17.35
CA PHE A 80 -6.79 -4.03 -18.71
C PHE A 80 -7.75 -5.20 -18.96
N ILE A 81 -8.34 -5.77 -17.90
CA ILE A 81 -9.42 -6.75 -18.01
C ILE A 81 -10.73 -6.04 -18.34
N ARG A 82 -11.00 -4.90 -17.68
CA ARG A 82 -12.25 -4.15 -17.86
C ARG A 82 -12.22 -3.10 -18.97
N ASN A 83 -11.05 -2.72 -19.48
CA ASN A 83 -10.89 -1.70 -20.50
C ASN A 83 -9.65 -2.00 -21.38
N VAL A 84 -9.74 -1.79 -22.70
CA VAL A 84 -8.63 -2.10 -23.62
C VAL A 84 -7.36 -1.29 -23.33
N HIS A 85 -7.51 -0.04 -22.91
CA HIS A 85 -6.39 0.86 -22.61
C HIS A 85 -6.02 0.88 -21.12
N GLY A 86 -6.76 0.15 -20.28
CA GLY A 86 -6.59 0.22 -18.83
C GLY A 86 -6.93 1.60 -18.28
N GLU A 87 -7.82 2.33 -18.93
CA GLU A 87 -8.24 3.68 -18.53
C GLU A 87 -9.73 3.72 -18.16
N GLU A 88 -10.24 4.90 -17.83
CA GLU A 88 -11.68 5.15 -17.68
C GLU A 88 -12.25 5.72 -19.00
N ASP A 89 -12.11 4.95 -20.09
CA ASP A 89 -12.62 5.28 -21.43
C ASP A 89 -13.79 4.37 -21.83
N PRO A 90 -15.05 4.85 -21.74
CA PRO A 90 -16.23 4.05 -22.06
C PRO A 90 -16.24 3.47 -23.48
N GLY A 91 -15.53 4.08 -24.44
CA GLY A 91 -15.44 3.57 -25.82
C GLY A 91 -14.60 2.28 -25.93
N ALA A 92 -13.73 2.05 -24.95
CA ALA A 92 -12.80 0.93 -24.89
C ALA A 92 -13.14 -0.08 -23.79
N ASP A 93 -14.30 0.07 -23.13
CA ASP A 93 -14.72 -0.84 -22.05
C ASP A 93 -14.97 -2.26 -22.57
N LEU A 94 -14.68 -3.23 -21.70
CA LEU A 94 -14.86 -4.66 -21.91
C LEU A 94 -15.90 -5.19 -20.89
N PRO A 95 -17.21 -5.13 -21.19
CA PRO A 95 -18.26 -5.62 -20.29
C PRO A 95 -18.10 -7.11 -19.94
N ASP A 96 -17.56 -7.89 -20.88
CA ASP A 96 -17.27 -9.31 -20.66
C ASP A 96 -16.18 -9.50 -19.60
N GLY A 97 -15.15 -8.66 -19.58
CA GLY A 97 -14.09 -8.68 -18.57
C GLY A 97 -14.61 -8.28 -17.18
N TRP A 98 -15.39 -7.19 -17.10
CA TRP A 98 -16.06 -6.78 -15.86
C TRP A 98 -16.94 -7.90 -15.29
N SER A 99 -17.80 -8.48 -16.12
CA SER A 99 -18.69 -9.56 -15.70
C SER A 99 -17.93 -10.85 -15.32
N LEU A 100 -16.77 -11.10 -15.92
CA LEU A 100 -15.90 -12.22 -15.58
C LEU A 100 -15.32 -12.07 -14.18
N MET A 101 -14.71 -10.91 -13.88
CA MET A 101 -14.12 -10.66 -12.56
C MET A 101 -15.18 -10.67 -11.46
N ARG A 102 -16.36 -10.08 -11.74
CA ARG A 102 -17.53 -10.18 -10.86
C ARG A 102 -17.89 -11.64 -10.57
N TRP A 103 -17.99 -12.48 -11.61
CA TRP A 103 -18.34 -13.90 -11.45
C TRP A 103 -17.29 -14.67 -10.66
N VAL A 104 -16.00 -14.41 -10.91
CA VAL A 104 -14.89 -15.03 -10.17
C VAL A 104 -14.96 -14.66 -8.68
N ASN A 105 -15.11 -13.38 -8.36
CA ASN A 105 -15.23 -12.93 -6.96
C ASN A 105 -16.51 -13.47 -6.29
N GLU A 106 -17.64 -13.56 -7.00
CA GLU A 106 -18.88 -14.16 -6.48
C GLU A 106 -18.68 -15.64 -6.13
N GLU A 107 -18.04 -16.42 -7.01
CA GLU A 107 -17.77 -17.83 -6.75
C GLU A 107 -16.78 -18.05 -5.60
N ILE A 108 -15.70 -17.25 -5.53
CA ILE A 108 -14.75 -17.30 -4.41
C ILE A 108 -15.47 -16.97 -3.10
N LYS A 109 -16.24 -15.87 -3.05
CA LYS A 109 -16.98 -15.46 -1.85
C LYS A 109 -18.02 -16.49 -1.43
N ARG A 110 -18.72 -17.11 -2.39
CA ARG A 110 -19.73 -18.14 -2.12
C ARG A 110 -19.13 -19.40 -1.51
N ARG A 111 -17.94 -19.81 -1.96
CA ARG A 111 -17.30 -21.07 -1.55
C ARG A 111 -16.37 -20.91 -0.36
N GLN A 112 -15.63 -19.80 -0.31
CA GLN A 112 -14.49 -19.57 0.58
C GLN A 112 -14.46 -18.10 1.06
N PRO A 113 -15.50 -17.61 1.78
CA PRO A 113 -15.63 -16.20 2.17
C PRO A 113 -14.53 -15.67 3.11
N TRP A 114 -13.68 -16.54 3.67
CA TRP A 114 -12.53 -16.17 4.49
C TRP A 114 -11.28 -15.83 3.68
N LYS A 115 -11.32 -16.01 2.35
CA LYS A 115 -10.20 -15.71 1.44
C LYS A 115 -10.30 -14.30 0.90
N ILE A 116 -9.15 -13.72 0.59
CA ILE A 116 -9.08 -12.34 0.08
C ILE A 116 -8.77 -12.32 -1.41
N THR A 117 -9.40 -11.39 -2.12
CA THR A 117 -9.04 -11.03 -3.50
C THR A 117 -8.60 -9.58 -3.55
N ILE A 118 -7.44 -9.32 -4.15
CA ILE A 118 -6.83 -8.00 -4.24
C ILE A 118 -6.71 -7.61 -5.71
N ALA A 119 -7.25 -6.45 -6.07
CA ALA A 119 -7.13 -5.90 -7.41
C ALA A 119 -5.93 -4.95 -7.51
N GLU A 120 -5.14 -5.07 -8.57
CA GLU A 120 -4.28 -3.97 -9.03
C GLU A 120 -4.98 -3.26 -10.19
N ASP A 121 -5.63 -2.12 -9.88
CA ASP A 121 -6.32 -1.25 -10.85
C ASP A 121 -5.69 0.16 -10.88
N LEU A 122 -5.34 0.69 -9.69
CA LEU A 122 -4.70 1.99 -9.50
C LEU A 122 -5.46 3.20 -10.07
N ARG A 123 -6.69 3.07 -10.61
CA ARG A 123 -7.52 4.21 -11.04
C ARG A 123 -8.37 4.80 -9.92
N GLY A 124 -8.42 4.14 -8.77
CA GLY A 124 -9.15 4.62 -7.60
C GLY A 124 -10.66 4.49 -7.73
N ASN A 125 -11.13 3.61 -8.61
CA ASN A 125 -12.55 3.35 -8.82
C ASN A 125 -13.13 2.54 -7.63
N PRO A 126 -14.06 3.10 -6.83
CA PRO A 126 -14.63 2.41 -5.67
C PRO A 126 -15.49 1.19 -6.05
N ALA A 127 -15.93 1.08 -7.31
CA ALA A 127 -16.73 -0.04 -7.78
C ALA A 127 -15.94 -1.36 -7.83
N ILE A 128 -14.60 -1.32 -7.89
CA ILE A 128 -13.75 -2.52 -7.87
C ILE A 128 -13.97 -3.33 -6.59
N THR A 129 -14.05 -2.66 -5.44
CA THR A 129 -14.22 -3.29 -4.11
C THR A 129 -15.65 -3.19 -3.58
N ALA A 130 -16.57 -2.57 -4.32
CA ALA A 130 -17.97 -2.56 -3.97
C ALA A 130 -18.58 -3.97 -4.12
N SER A 131 -19.61 -4.27 -3.33
CA SER A 131 -20.31 -5.56 -3.46
C SER A 131 -20.93 -5.72 -4.84
N THR A 132 -21.02 -6.96 -5.31
CA THR A 132 -21.61 -7.26 -6.61
C THR A 132 -23.13 -6.97 -6.65
N GLU A 133 -23.80 -7.05 -5.50
CA GLU A 133 -25.19 -6.59 -5.30
C GLU A 133 -25.36 -5.09 -5.59
N ASN A 134 -24.33 -4.29 -5.30
CA ASN A 134 -24.29 -2.84 -5.57
C ASN A 134 -23.64 -2.52 -6.94
N GLY A 135 -23.49 -3.52 -7.81
CA GLY A 135 -22.93 -3.35 -9.14
C GLY A 135 -21.40 -3.33 -9.21
N GLY A 136 -20.69 -3.60 -8.11
CA GLY A 136 -19.22 -3.70 -8.10
C GLY A 136 -18.66 -5.03 -8.60
N GLU A 137 -17.34 -5.12 -8.70
CA GLU A 137 -16.62 -6.37 -9.07
C GLU A 137 -16.42 -7.31 -7.87
N GLY A 138 -16.57 -6.82 -6.63
CA GLY A 138 -16.56 -7.65 -5.44
C GLY A 138 -15.18 -8.03 -4.91
N PHE A 139 -14.11 -7.34 -5.32
CA PHE A 139 -12.79 -7.54 -4.71
C PHE A 139 -12.78 -7.19 -3.23
N SER A 140 -11.95 -7.89 -2.45
CA SER A 140 -11.79 -7.59 -1.03
C SER A 140 -11.03 -6.28 -0.80
N ALA A 141 -10.03 -5.99 -1.62
CA ALA A 141 -9.26 -4.76 -1.59
C ALA A 141 -8.69 -4.40 -2.97
N GLN A 142 -8.23 -3.16 -3.12
CA GLN A 142 -7.48 -2.72 -4.31
C GLN A 142 -6.22 -1.95 -3.93
N TRP A 143 -5.20 -1.98 -4.78
CA TRP A 143 -4.02 -1.12 -4.62
C TRP A 143 -4.41 0.36 -4.65
N SER A 144 -3.89 1.15 -3.70
CA SER A 144 -4.33 2.52 -3.49
C SER A 144 -3.40 3.54 -4.10
N SER A 145 -3.71 3.98 -5.33
CA SER A 145 -3.07 5.15 -5.96
C SER A 145 -3.16 6.41 -5.09
N SER A 146 -4.27 6.56 -4.35
CA SER A 146 -4.49 7.66 -3.41
C SER A 146 -3.51 7.68 -2.23
N PHE A 147 -2.81 6.57 -1.96
CA PHE A 147 -1.79 6.49 -0.92
C PHE A 147 -0.40 6.55 -1.52
N ILE A 148 -0.07 5.67 -2.48
CA ILE A 148 1.29 5.55 -3.00
C ILE A 148 1.80 6.86 -3.61
N TYR A 149 1.04 7.52 -4.50
CA TYR A 149 1.55 8.68 -5.21
C TYR A 149 1.81 9.89 -4.30
N PRO A 150 0.87 10.33 -3.44
CA PRO A 150 1.13 11.47 -2.55
C PRO A 150 2.21 11.18 -1.50
N VAL A 151 2.30 9.94 -1.01
CA VAL A 151 3.33 9.56 -0.04
C VAL A 151 4.69 9.47 -0.71
N HIS A 152 4.78 8.84 -1.89
CA HIS A 152 6.02 8.77 -2.66
C HIS A 152 6.54 10.17 -3.01
N GLU A 153 5.69 11.04 -3.55
CA GLU A 153 6.01 12.44 -3.86
C GLU A 153 6.55 13.17 -2.62
N ALA A 154 5.88 13.05 -1.46
CA ALA A 154 6.37 13.65 -0.23
C ALA A 154 7.73 13.10 0.20
N LEU A 155 8.03 11.81 -0.01
CA LEU A 155 9.30 11.21 0.39
C LEU A 155 10.45 11.58 -0.55
N THR A 156 10.20 11.68 -1.86
CA THR A 156 11.25 11.92 -2.87
C THR A 156 11.47 13.40 -3.18
N THR A 157 10.51 14.28 -2.87
CA THR A 157 10.70 15.74 -2.97
C THR A 157 11.92 16.18 -2.18
N MET A 158 12.89 16.81 -2.86
CA MET A 158 14.20 17.13 -2.30
C MET A 158 14.10 18.18 -1.18
N GLU A 159 13.50 19.33 -1.49
CA GLU A 159 13.34 20.46 -0.59
C GLU A 159 12.11 20.28 0.31
N ASP A 160 12.31 20.44 1.63
CA ASP A 160 11.23 20.20 2.59
C ASP A 160 10.04 21.12 2.37
N CYS A 161 10.27 22.38 2.00
CA CYS A 161 9.26 23.41 1.77
C CYS A 161 8.25 23.03 0.68
N ASP A 162 8.67 22.23 -0.30
CA ASP A 162 7.88 21.89 -1.48
C ASP A 162 6.92 20.71 -1.24
N ARG A 163 7.04 20.01 -0.11
CA ARG A 163 6.13 18.91 0.22
C ARG A 163 4.74 19.41 0.60
N ASP A 164 3.69 18.79 0.07
CA ASP A 164 2.29 19.04 0.46
C ASP A 164 1.84 18.08 1.59
N MET A 165 1.78 18.58 2.82
CA MET A 165 1.29 17.77 3.95
C MET A 165 -0.22 17.57 3.93
N HIS A 166 -0.98 18.39 3.21
CA HIS A 166 -2.40 18.13 3.00
C HIS A 166 -2.59 16.93 2.05
N ALA A 167 -1.71 16.73 1.08
CA ALA A 167 -1.72 15.53 0.23
C ALA A 167 -1.45 14.26 1.05
N VAL A 168 -0.44 14.28 1.93
CA VAL A 168 -0.16 13.16 2.84
C VAL A 168 -1.33 12.92 3.82
N SER A 169 -1.91 13.98 4.38
CA SER A 169 -3.09 13.90 5.24
C SER A 169 -4.28 13.23 4.55
N ARG A 170 -4.59 13.63 3.30
CA ARG A 170 -5.63 12.97 2.49
C ARG A 170 -5.30 11.50 2.27
N ALA A 171 -4.06 11.19 1.87
CA ALA A 171 -3.60 9.82 1.67
C ALA A 171 -3.81 8.93 2.90
N VAL A 172 -3.51 9.43 4.11
CA VAL A 172 -3.70 8.67 5.35
C VAL A 172 -5.17 8.33 5.62
N CYS A 173 -6.13 9.21 5.36
CA CYS A 173 -7.54 8.99 5.72
C CYS A 173 -8.44 8.43 4.59
N THR A 174 -7.98 8.40 3.34
CA THR A 174 -8.78 7.86 2.22
C THR A 174 -9.21 6.42 2.47
N HIS A 175 -10.39 6.04 2.01
CA HIS A 175 -10.90 4.68 2.08
C HIS A 175 -11.92 4.47 0.95
N TYR A 176 -12.18 3.21 0.61
CA TYR A 176 -13.20 2.87 -0.39
C TYR A 176 -14.45 2.37 0.33
N ASN A 177 -15.62 2.85 -0.11
CA ASN A 177 -16.93 2.38 0.39
C ASN A 177 -17.10 2.41 1.93
N GLY A 178 -16.47 3.37 2.60
CA GLY A 178 -16.49 3.46 4.07
C GLY A 178 -15.60 2.46 4.80
N ASP A 179 -14.84 1.63 4.10
CA ASP A 179 -13.99 0.58 4.66
C ASP A 179 -12.51 0.82 4.31
N ALA A 180 -11.71 1.07 5.33
CA ALA A 180 -10.30 1.37 5.14
C ALA A 180 -9.44 0.13 4.83
N PHE A 181 -9.97 -1.09 4.97
CA PHE A 181 -9.30 -2.32 4.57
C PHE A 181 -9.61 -2.76 3.13
N GLN A 182 -10.49 -2.04 2.43
CA GLN A 182 -10.66 -2.19 0.98
C GLN A 182 -9.51 -1.60 0.16
N ARG A 183 -8.43 -1.16 0.81
CA ARG A 183 -7.24 -0.66 0.15
C ARG A 183 -5.97 -1.33 0.64
N VAL A 184 -5.05 -1.57 -0.29
CA VAL A 184 -3.66 -1.94 -0.01
C VAL A 184 -2.81 -0.67 -0.09
N ILE A 185 -1.98 -0.45 0.93
CA ILE A 185 -1.09 0.71 1.05
C ILE A 185 0.37 0.25 1.14
N TYR A 186 1.26 0.93 0.42
CA TYR A 186 2.66 0.59 0.30
C TYR A 186 3.47 1.80 -0.15
N THR A 187 4.80 1.67 -0.13
CA THR A 187 5.75 2.63 -0.71
C THR A 187 6.58 2.04 -1.84
N GLU A 188 6.71 0.71 -1.90
CA GLU A 188 7.38 -0.01 -2.98
C GLU A 188 6.54 -1.22 -3.41
N SER A 189 6.53 -1.49 -4.71
CA SER A 189 6.10 -2.75 -5.33
C SER A 189 7.13 -3.13 -6.39
N HIS A 190 7.03 -4.32 -6.98
CA HIS A 190 7.93 -4.72 -8.06
C HIS A 190 7.88 -3.74 -9.26
N ASP A 191 6.71 -3.18 -9.59
CA ASP A 191 6.56 -2.22 -10.67
C ASP A 191 7.13 -0.83 -10.37
N GLU A 192 7.16 -0.43 -9.09
CA GLU A 192 7.73 0.86 -8.70
C GLU A 192 9.25 0.86 -8.67
N VAL A 193 9.87 -0.31 -8.59
CA VAL A 193 11.33 -0.42 -8.45
C VAL A 193 12.02 -1.17 -9.59
N ALA A 194 11.30 -1.53 -10.65
CA ALA A 194 11.81 -2.19 -11.85
C ALA A 194 11.67 -1.30 -13.10
N ASN A 195 11.97 -1.85 -14.29
CA ASN A 195 11.68 -1.23 -15.59
C ASN A 195 12.23 0.20 -15.77
N GLY A 196 13.46 0.44 -15.32
CA GLY A 196 14.12 1.75 -15.40
C GLY A 196 13.83 2.67 -14.20
N LYS A 197 13.03 2.22 -13.23
CA LYS A 197 12.92 2.82 -11.89
C LYS A 197 13.89 2.14 -10.93
N CYS A 198 14.05 2.71 -9.74
CA CYS A 198 14.91 2.19 -8.68
C CYS A 198 14.15 2.16 -7.37
N ARG A 199 14.74 1.53 -6.35
CA ARG A 199 14.18 1.51 -5.01
C ARG A 199 14.09 2.92 -4.42
N LEU A 200 13.07 3.15 -3.61
CA LEU A 200 12.83 4.44 -2.96
C LEU A 200 14.08 5.06 -2.27
N PRO A 201 14.88 4.32 -1.49
CA PRO A 201 16.11 4.88 -0.91
C PRO A 201 17.15 5.30 -1.95
N GLU A 202 17.22 4.62 -3.10
CA GLU A 202 18.12 4.97 -4.20
C GLU A 202 17.72 6.31 -4.83
N GLU A 203 16.42 6.51 -5.07
CA GLU A 203 15.87 7.76 -5.59
C GLU A 203 16.10 8.93 -4.61
N ILE A 204 15.75 8.74 -3.33
CA ILE A 204 15.93 9.77 -2.29
C ILE A 204 17.41 10.12 -2.11
N GLY A 205 18.28 9.10 -2.11
CA GLY A 205 19.70 9.25 -1.88
C GLY A 205 20.50 9.72 -3.09
N GLY A 206 19.86 9.85 -4.27
CA GLY A 206 20.55 10.16 -5.52
C GLY A 206 21.59 9.11 -5.91
N GLY A 207 21.28 7.83 -5.71
CA GLY A 207 22.19 6.70 -5.94
C GLY A 207 22.99 6.25 -4.70
N ASN A 208 22.70 6.82 -3.52
CA ASN A 208 23.33 6.43 -2.27
C ASN A 208 22.29 6.07 -1.20
N VAL A 209 21.95 4.78 -1.12
CA VAL A 209 21.01 4.25 -0.12
C VAL A 209 21.48 4.42 1.33
N GLU A 210 22.80 4.57 1.55
CA GLU A 210 23.38 4.81 2.88
C GLU A 210 23.30 6.28 3.30
N SER A 211 22.83 7.18 2.43
CA SER A 211 22.68 8.58 2.81
C SER A 211 21.69 8.74 3.97
N TYR A 212 21.98 9.71 4.84
CA TYR A 212 21.10 10.08 5.94
C TYR A 212 19.64 10.28 5.49
N PHE A 213 19.43 10.97 4.36
CA PHE A 213 18.11 11.24 3.80
C PHE A 213 17.39 9.96 3.34
N ALA A 214 18.09 9.07 2.64
CA ALA A 214 17.53 7.79 2.19
C ALA A 214 17.04 6.96 3.39
N LYS A 215 17.91 6.75 4.40
CA LYS A 215 17.57 6.01 5.62
C LYS A 215 16.36 6.60 6.34
N LYS A 216 16.39 7.91 6.59
CA LYS A 216 15.38 8.59 7.40
C LYS A 216 14.02 8.69 6.72
N ARG A 217 13.99 9.02 5.42
CA ARG A 217 12.74 9.16 4.68
C ARG A 217 12.14 7.79 4.31
N MET A 218 12.95 6.76 4.07
CA MET A 218 12.44 5.38 3.96
C MET A 218 11.72 4.96 5.25
N VAL A 219 12.30 5.26 6.42
CA VAL A 219 11.69 4.98 7.73
C VAL A 219 10.39 5.76 7.95
N LEU A 220 10.28 7.01 7.47
CA LEU A 220 9.01 7.75 7.46
C LEU A 220 7.94 6.99 6.65
N GLY A 221 8.29 6.53 5.45
CA GLY A 221 7.41 5.74 4.59
C GLY A 221 6.94 4.45 5.27
N ALA A 222 7.87 3.69 5.86
CA ALA A 222 7.57 2.48 6.63
C ALA A 222 6.62 2.77 7.80
N GLY A 223 6.88 3.87 8.52
CA GLY A 223 6.04 4.34 9.61
C GLY A 223 4.62 4.63 9.13
N LEU A 224 4.44 5.35 8.02
CA LEU A 224 3.12 5.60 7.44
C LEU A 224 2.42 4.30 7.01
N VAL A 225 3.09 3.44 6.23
CA VAL A 225 2.51 2.18 5.73
C VAL A 225 2.01 1.30 6.88
N LEU A 226 2.78 1.20 7.96
CA LEU A 226 2.46 0.32 9.09
C LEU A 226 1.57 0.96 10.16
N THR A 227 1.28 2.27 10.08
CA THR A 227 0.45 2.97 11.08
C THR A 227 -0.80 3.65 10.50
N ALA A 228 -0.91 3.82 9.18
CA ALA A 228 -2.13 4.27 8.51
C ALA A 228 -3.16 3.12 8.36
N PRO A 229 -4.47 3.42 8.18
CA PRO A 229 -5.49 2.39 7.98
C PRO A 229 -5.41 1.86 6.53
N GLY A 230 -5.58 0.55 6.32
CA GLY A 230 -5.21 -0.11 5.05
C GLY A 230 -4.60 -1.48 5.28
N ILE A 231 -4.57 -2.33 4.27
CA ILE A 231 -3.76 -3.54 4.28
C ILE A 231 -2.33 -3.12 3.92
N PRO A 232 -1.35 -3.21 4.84
CA PRO A 232 0.03 -2.83 4.52
C PRO A 232 0.66 -3.89 3.62
N MET A 233 1.42 -3.45 2.63
CA MET A 233 2.29 -4.30 1.80
C MET A 233 3.71 -3.72 1.82
N LEU A 234 4.69 -4.62 1.92
CA LEU A 234 6.12 -4.33 1.84
C LEU A 234 6.71 -5.17 0.71
N PHE A 235 7.61 -4.58 -0.07
CA PHE A 235 8.33 -5.32 -1.10
C PHE A 235 9.70 -5.78 -0.60
N GLN A 236 10.14 -6.95 -1.03
CA GLN A 236 11.37 -7.57 -0.51
C GLN A 236 12.60 -6.65 -0.70
N GLY A 237 13.43 -6.55 0.33
CA GLY A 237 14.62 -5.70 0.32
C GLY A 237 14.38 -4.27 0.83
N GLN A 238 13.12 -3.83 0.87
CA GLN A 238 12.75 -2.53 1.46
C GLN A 238 13.13 -2.45 2.94
N GLU A 239 13.05 -3.58 3.66
CA GLU A 239 13.23 -3.66 5.11
C GLU A 239 14.69 -3.53 5.58
N PHE A 240 15.64 -3.49 4.65
CA PHE A 240 17.07 -3.36 4.93
C PHE A 240 17.84 -2.52 3.90
N LEU A 241 17.16 -1.60 3.18
CA LEU A 241 17.80 -0.69 2.21
C LEU A 241 18.55 -1.41 1.09
N ALA A 242 17.95 -2.47 0.53
CA ALA A 242 18.50 -3.06 -0.69
C ALA A 242 18.73 -1.95 -1.76
N PRO A 243 19.91 -1.90 -2.41
CA PRO A 243 20.21 -0.88 -3.41
C PRO A 243 19.62 -1.20 -4.77
N GLY A 244 19.68 -0.21 -5.66
CA GLY A 244 19.41 -0.38 -7.08
C GLY A 244 17.95 -0.65 -7.43
N SER A 245 17.74 -1.37 -8.54
CA SER A 245 16.43 -1.75 -9.07
C SER A 245 16.12 -3.21 -8.74
N PHE A 246 14.84 -3.57 -8.74
CA PHE A 246 14.43 -4.96 -8.70
C PHE A 246 14.80 -5.67 -10.01
N ASN A 247 15.31 -6.89 -9.86
CA ASN A 247 15.64 -7.81 -10.93
C ASN A 247 15.11 -9.20 -10.51
N ASP A 248 14.39 -9.87 -11.41
CA ASP A 248 13.78 -11.18 -11.19
C ASP A 248 14.77 -12.34 -11.39
N THR A 249 15.94 -12.07 -11.98
CA THR A 249 17.01 -13.05 -12.22
C THR A 249 18.11 -13.02 -11.17
N GLU A 250 18.24 -11.93 -10.42
CA GLU A 250 19.29 -11.75 -9.42
C GLU A 250 18.71 -11.81 -8.00
N PRO A 251 19.22 -12.69 -7.11
CA PRO A 251 18.75 -12.74 -5.74
C PRO A 251 19.18 -11.50 -4.96
N LEU A 252 18.41 -11.14 -3.92
CA LEU A 252 18.79 -10.09 -2.99
C LEU A 252 20.14 -10.39 -2.32
N GLU A 253 20.97 -9.35 -2.20
CA GLU A 253 22.23 -9.41 -1.47
C GLU A 253 21.99 -9.33 0.04
N TRP A 254 21.83 -10.50 0.69
CA TRP A 254 21.48 -10.61 2.11
C TRP A 254 22.49 -9.98 3.09
N HIS A 255 23.71 -9.67 2.66
CA HIS A 255 24.67 -8.93 3.50
C HIS A 255 24.12 -7.57 3.94
N TRP A 256 23.29 -6.91 3.11
CA TRP A 256 22.59 -5.67 3.48
C TRP A 256 21.67 -5.87 4.70
N ALA A 257 20.96 -7.01 4.78
CA ALA A 257 20.14 -7.31 5.94
C ALA A 257 20.94 -7.47 7.24
N GLU A 258 22.18 -7.99 7.15
CA GLU A 258 23.09 -8.10 8.28
C GLU A 258 23.66 -6.73 8.69
N GLN A 259 24.08 -5.94 7.71
CA GLN A 259 24.60 -4.58 7.90
C GLN A 259 23.54 -3.65 8.51
N HIS A 260 22.29 -3.75 8.06
CA HIS A 260 21.14 -2.95 8.51
C HIS A 260 20.20 -3.74 9.42
N GLY A 261 20.75 -4.60 10.28
CA GLY A 261 19.96 -5.40 11.22
C GLY A 261 19.07 -4.57 12.15
N GLY A 262 19.47 -3.33 12.45
CA GLY A 262 18.68 -2.35 13.18
C GLY A 262 17.43 -1.88 12.42
N LEU A 263 17.52 -1.66 11.11
CA LEU A 263 16.36 -1.33 10.28
C LEU A 263 15.42 -2.53 10.14
N THR A 264 15.95 -3.74 10.01
CA THR A 264 15.13 -4.96 10.06
C THR A 264 14.41 -5.09 11.41
N GLN A 265 15.04 -4.69 12.52
CA GLN A 265 14.39 -4.61 13.84
C GLN A 265 13.30 -3.52 13.88
N LEU A 266 13.52 -2.36 13.26
CA LEU A 266 12.53 -1.28 13.15
C LEU A 266 11.23 -1.78 12.51
N TYR A 267 11.32 -2.48 11.38
CA TYR A 267 10.16 -3.07 10.71
C TYR A 267 9.44 -4.09 11.59
N ARG A 268 10.18 -4.94 12.32
CA ARG A 268 9.59 -5.88 13.28
C ARG A 268 8.84 -5.18 14.40
N ASP A 269 9.37 -4.08 14.94
CA ASP A 269 8.71 -3.30 15.97
C ASP A 269 7.44 -2.61 15.44
N LEU A 270 7.49 -2.00 14.26
CA LEU A 270 6.30 -1.42 13.62
C LEU A 270 5.21 -2.48 13.35
N ILE A 271 5.59 -3.66 12.85
CA ILE A 271 4.65 -4.77 12.65
C ILE A 271 4.05 -5.23 13.99
N ALA A 272 4.84 -5.30 15.06
CA ALA A 272 4.36 -5.67 16.39
C ALA A 272 3.35 -4.65 16.94
N LEU A 273 3.57 -3.35 16.69
CA LEU A 273 2.64 -2.27 17.05
C LEU A 273 1.35 -2.35 16.22
N ARG A 274 1.47 -2.50 14.90
CA ARG A 274 0.33 -2.65 13.98
C ARG A 274 -0.57 -3.82 14.37
N ARG A 275 0.03 -4.94 14.77
CA ARG A 275 -0.68 -6.14 15.25
C ARG A 275 -1.09 -6.09 16.72
N ASN A 276 -0.72 -5.02 17.44
CA ASN A 276 -0.93 -4.85 18.87
C ASN A 276 -0.43 -6.04 19.72
N LEU A 277 0.74 -6.61 19.39
CA LEU A 277 1.23 -7.83 20.05
C LEU A 277 1.52 -7.65 21.55
N ARG A 278 1.74 -6.41 21.99
CA ARG A 278 2.02 -6.06 23.39
C ARG A 278 0.80 -5.49 24.13
N GLY A 279 -0.35 -5.37 23.47
CA GLY A 279 -1.56 -4.78 24.06
C GLY A 279 -1.51 -3.25 24.27
N THR A 280 -0.50 -2.56 23.76
CA THR A 280 -0.29 -1.12 24.00
C THR A 280 -0.78 -0.24 22.86
N THR A 281 -1.05 -0.77 21.67
CA THR A 281 -1.49 0.01 20.48
C THR A 281 -2.74 -0.59 19.84
N PRO A 282 -3.83 -0.81 20.60
CA PRO A 282 -5.05 -1.41 20.07
C PRO A 282 -5.63 -0.59 18.91
N GLY A 283 -5.51 0.73 18.96
CA GLY A 283 -6.05 1.61 17.94
C GLY A 283 -5.49 1.37 16.53
N LEU A 284 -4.24 0.92 16.41
CA LEU A 284 -3.64 0.62 15.10
C LEU A 284 -4.33 -0.55 14.39
N ARG A 285 -5.06 -1.43 15.08
CA ARG A 285 -5.80 -2.54 14.45
C ARG A 285 -7.12 -2.11 13.81
N GLY A 286 -7.68 -0.98 14.24
CA GLY A 286 -9.02 -0.54 13.87
C GLY A 286 -9.10 0.30 12.60
N GLN A 287 -10.29 0.49 12.04
CA GLN A 287 -10.45 1.33 10.83
C GLN A 287 -10.56 2.82 11.14
N GLY A 288 -10.97 3.17 12.36
CA GLY A 288 -11.15 4.55 12.78
C GLY A 288 -9.87 5.35 12.55
N CYS A 289 -9.99 6.50 11.88
CA CYS A 289 -8.88 7.38 11.58
C CYS A 289 -9.33 8.83 11.51
N HIS A 290 -8.53 9.72 12.10
CA HIS A 290 -8.71 11.15 12.01
C HIS A 290 -7.35 11.83 12.01
N VAL A 291 -6.96 12.44 10.88
CA VAL A 291 -5.84 13.38 10.84
C VAL A 291 -6.36 14.71 11.38
N PHE A 292 -6.02 15.01 12.63
CA PHE A 292 -6.48 16.21 13.33
C PHE A 292 -5.46 17.36 13.27
N HIS A 293 -4.19 17.05 13.01
CA HIS A 293 -3.12 18.04 12.91
C HIS A 293 -2.45 17.96 11.54
N VAL A 294 -2.43 19.07 10.82
CA VAL A 294 -1.65 19.25 9.58
C VAL A 294 -0.99 20.61 9.63
N ASN A 295 0.32 20.63 9.81
CA ASN A 295 1.12 21.84 9.72
C ASN A 295 1.99 21.78 8.47
N ASN A 296 1.53 22.45 7.42
CA ASN A 296 2.20 22.45 6.13
C ASN A 296 3.51 23.24 6.13
N ASP A 297 3.73 24.15 7.08
CA ASP A 297 4.97 24.93 7.14
C ASP A 297 6.05 24.17 7.91
N ALA A 298 5.69 23.60 9.06
CA ALA A 298 6.58 22.76 9.87
C ALA A 298 6.75 21.34 9.31
N LYS A 299 5.97 20.98 8.29
CA LYS A 299 5.92 19.64 7.69
C LYS A 299 5.61 18.54 8.71
N VAL A 300 4.66 18.79 9.61
CA VAL A 300 4.22 17.82 10.62
C VAL A 300 2.77 17.45 10.39
N ILE A 301 2.47 16.15 10.47
CA ILE A 301 1.09 15.65 10.57
C ILE A 301 0.94 14.81 11.83
N ALA A 302 -0.25 14.84 12.42
CA ALA A 302 -0.63 13.90 13.47
C ALA A 302 -2.03 13.35 13.25
N PHE A 303 -2.19 12.06 13.47
CA PHE A 303 -3.45 11.37 13.30
C PHE A 303 -3.72 10.35 14.39
N ALA A 304 -4.99 10.18 14.72
CA ALA A 304 -5.48 9.18 15.66
C ALA A 304 -6.02 7.96 14.91
N ARG A 305 -5.80 6.77 15.48
CA ARG A 305 -6.35 5.49 15.03
C ARG A 305 -7.09 4.80 16.17
N TRP A 306 -8.25 4.20 15.91
CA TRP A 306 -9.01 3.45 16.91
C TRP A 306 -9.77 2.25 16.32
N GLU A 307 -10.03 1.24 17.15
CA GLU A 307 -10.91 0.10 16.84
C GLU A 307 -12.36 0.48 17.12
N ASP A 308 -12.72 0.66 18.39
CA ASP A 308 -14.11 0.95 18.77
C ASP A 308 -14.36 2.43 19.06
N SER A 309 -13.44 3.09 19.78
CA SER A 309 -13.66 4.47 20.28
C SER A 309 -12.39 5.33 20.19
N PRO A 310 -12.51 6.61 19.78
CA PRO A 310 -11.43 7.59 19.79
C PRO A 310 -10.74 7.79 21.16
N GLU A 311 -11.41 7.48 22.28
CA GLU A 311 -10.84 7.65 23.63
C GLU A 311 -9.69 6.66 23.93
N ASN A 312 -9.65 5.53 23.22
CA ASN A 312 -8.59 4.52 23.30
C ASN A 312 -7.67 4.56 22.08
N ALA A 313 -7.57 5.74 21.44
CA ALA A 313 -6.81 5.88 20.22
C ALA A 313 -5.30 5.67 20.44
N THR A 314 -4.66 5.15 19.39
CA THR A 314 -3.22 5.28 19.19
C THR A 314 -2.98 6.50 18.31
N VAL A 315 -2.13 7.43 18.75
CA VAL A 315 -1.77 8.64 18.00
C VAL A 315 -0.44 8.41 17.31
N VAL A 316 -0.33 8.84 16.07
CA VAL A 316 0.90 8.82 15.29
C VAL A 316 1.24 10.25 14.90
N ILE A 317 2.48 10.65 15.12
CA ILE A 317 3.04 11.94 14.70
C ILE A 317 4.14 11.65 13.69
N ALA A 318 4.12 12.32 12.55
CA ALA A 318 5.15 12.22 11.54
C ALA A 318 5.71 13.61 11.22
N ASN A 319 7.01 13.78 11.45
CA ASN A 319 7.77 14.97 11.09
C ASN A 319 8.47 14.72 9.75
N PHE A 320 8.04 15.42 8.71
CA PHE A 320 8.63 15.37 7.37
C PHE A 320 9.70 16.44 7.14
N ALA A 321 10.12 17.21 8.15
CA ALA A 321 11.21 18.17 7.99
C ALA A 321 12.56 17.61 8.49
N ASN A 322 13.65 18.08 7.90
CA ASN A 322 15.02 17.97 8.42
C ASN A 322 15.27 18.93 9.59
N VAL A 323 14.26 19.10 10.44
CA VAL A 323 14.28 20.01 11.58
C VAL A 323 13.77 19.24 12.78
N ALA A 324 14.54 19.27 13.86
CA ALA A 324 14.10 18.74 15.14
C ALA A 324 13.23 19.77 15.86
N TYR A 325 12.18 19.31 16.54
CA TYR A 325 11.33 20.13 17.39
C TYR A 325 11.49 19.68 18.85
N PRO A 326 12.20 20.43 19.71
CA PRO A 326 12.37 20.06 21.13
C PRO A 326 11.07 20.06 21.95
N GLY A 327 10.03 20.73 21.45
CA GLY A 327 8.69 20.75 22.01
C GLY A 327 7.69 21.16 20.95
N TYR A 328 6.90 20.21 20.48
CA TYR A 328 5.88 20.37 19.47
C TYR A 328 4.52 20.01 20.05
N THR A 329 3.60 20.97 20.08
CA THR A 329 2.29 20.80 20.69
C THR A 329 1.26 20.32 19.67
N ILE A 330 0.55 19.26 20.01
CA ILE A 330 -0.58 18.73 19.24
C ILE A 330 -1.79 18.50 20.14
N GLY A 331 -2.97 18.39 19.54
CA GLY A 331 -4.18 17.94 20.23
C GLY A 331 -4.10 16.47 20.67
N LEU A 332 -4.83 16.11 21.72
CA LEU A 332 -4.96 14.75 22.24
C LEU A 332 -6.43 14.43 22.53
N PRO A 333 -6.91 13.23 22.15
CA PRO A 333 -8.33 12.89 22.25
C PRO A 333 -8.82 12.65 23.68
N SER A 334 -7.91 12.42 24.64
CA SER A 334 -8.26 12.09 26.02
C SER A 334 -7.18 12.51 27.02
N ALA A 335 -7.59 12.78 28.25
CA ALA A 335 -6.71 13.07 29.38
C ALA A 335 -5.82 11.88 29.80
N GLY A 336 -4.88 12.15 30.70
CA GLY A 336 -4.00 11.15 31.32
C GLY A 336 -2.62 11.10 30.68
N ASP A 337 -1.85 10.08 31.04
CA ASP A 337 -0.49 9.91 30.54
C ASP A 337 -0.49 9.34 29.12
N TRP A 338 0.31 9.94 28.24
CA TRP A 338 0.56 9.47 26.88
C TRP A 338 2.00 9.02 26.78
N ASN A 339 2.19 7.73 26.52
CA ASN A 339 3.48 7.07 26.51
C ASN A 339 4.02 6.94 25.09
N ILE A 340 5.33 7.15 24.91
CA ILE A 340 6.01 6.83 23.66
C ILE A 340 6.08 5.32 23.52
N ARG A 341 5.43 4.77 22.49
CA ARG A 341 5.50 3.34 22.16
C ARG A 341 6.55 3.05 21.09
N PHE A 342 6.90 4.06 20.30
CA PHE A 342 7.90 3.97 19.24
C PHE A 342 8.45 5.36 18.92
N ASN A 343 9.76 5.42 18.69
CA ASN A 343 10.45 6.58 18.13
C ASN A 343 11.36 6.08 17.01
N SER A 344 11.07 6.48 15.78
CA SER A 344 11.81 6.01 14.61
C SER A 344 13.24 6.58 14.52
N ASP A 345 13.58 7.59 15.34
CA ASP A 345 14.92 8.17 15.44
C ASP A 345 15.79 7.48 16.51
N TRP A 346 15.36 6.34 17.07
CA TRP A 346 16.19 5.59 18.02
C TRP A 346 17.49 5.12 17.36
N SER A 347 18.64 5.48 17.94
CA SER A 347 19.97 5.10 17.44
C SER A 347 20.28 3.60 17.49
N GLY A 348 19.39 2.79 18.07
CA GLY A 348 19.45 1.33 17.99
C GLY A 348 19.03 0.79 16.61
N TYR A 349 18.35 1.59 15.79
CA TYR A 349 17.93 1.22 14.44
C TYR A 349 18.99 1.54 13.39
N ASP A 350 19.70 2.66 13.54
CA ASP A 350 20.86 3.02 12.72
C ASP A 350 21.74 4.01 13.51
N ALA A 351 23.05 3.96 13.31
CA ALA A 351 24.00 4.82 14.00
C ALA A 351 23.89 6.31 13.59
N ASP A 352 23.35 6.59 12.40
CA ASP A 352 23.12 7.95 11.92
C ASP A 352 21.87 8.60 12.57
N PHE A 353 21.08 7.84 13.33
CA PHE A 353 19.89 8.36 13.98
C PHE A 353 20.25 9.03 15.30
N SER A 354 19.70 10.23 15.52
CA SER A 354 20.21 11.12 16.58
C SER A 354 19.77 10.72 17.98
N ASN A 355 18.89 9.73 18.10
CA ASN A 355 18.21 9.37 19.33
C ASN A 355 17.58 10.59 19.99
N PHE A 356 16.94 11.44 19.18
CA PHE A 356 16.39 12.70 19.66
C PHE A 356 15.42 12.40 20.81
N PRO A 357 15.62 12.99 22.00
CA PRO A 357 14.86 12.60 23.19
C PRO A 357 13.37 12.80 22.94
N CYS A 358 12.59 11.73 23.00
CA CYS A 358 11.14 11.77 22.89
C CYS A 358 10.58 11.09 24.13
N PHE A 359 9.89 11.85 24.98
CA PHE A 359 9.33 11.36 26.24
C PHE A 359 7.81 11.47 26.24
N GLY A 360 7.18 10.59 27.02
CA GLY A 360 5.75 10.68 27.26
C GLY A 360 5.39 11.97 27.99
N THR A 361 4.12 12.34 27.92
CA THR A 361 3.62 13.55 28.56
C THR A 361 2.27 13.29 29.19
N GLN A 362 1.94 14.05 30.22
CA GLN A 362 0.60 14.08 30.77
C GLN A 362 -0.22 15.08 29.94
N ALA A 363 -1.35 14.62 29.40
CA ALA A 363 -2.25 15.48 28.63
C ALA A 363 -2.77 16.63 29.51
N GLN A 364 -2.70 17.85 28.96
CA GLN A 364 -3.17 19.06 29.61
C GLN A 364 -4.57 19.40 29.11
N ASP A 365 -5.41 19.91 30.01
CA ASP A 365 -6.74 20.42 29.65
C ASP A 365 -6.62 21.68 28.78
N GLY A 366 -7.51 21.80 27.81
CA GLY A 366 -7.57 22.94 26.90
C GLY A 366 -7.57 22.49 25.45
N GLY A 367 -8.51 23.05 24.68
CA GLY A 367 -8.73 22.64 23.30
C GLY A 367 -7.57 23.01 22.37
N TYR A 368 -7.15 22.07 21.54
CA TYR A 368 -6.12 22.26 20.50
C TYR A 368 -6.37 21.30 19.34
N ASP A 369 -6.13 21.71 18.09
CA ASP A 369 -6.44 20.92 16.88
C ASP A 369 -7.87 20.34 16.85
N GLY A 370 -8.84 21.03 17.47
CA GLY A 370 -10.22 20.55 17.59
C GLY A 370 -10.43 19.38 18.58
N LEU A 371 -9.42 19.02 19.37
CA LEU A 371 -9.47 18.00 20.42
C LEU A 371 -9.51 18.62 21.83
N PRO A 372 -10.02 17.91 22.86
CA PRO A 372 -10.26 18.49 24.19
C PRO A 372 -9.01 18.72 25.05
N HIS A 373 -7.92 18.01 24.75
CA HIS A 373 -6.65 18.09 25.46
C HIS A 373 -5.49 18.35 24.50
N HIS A 374 -4.32 18.63 25.04
CA HIS A 374 -3.09 18.77 24.25
C HIS A 374 -1.86 18.28 25.02
N GLY A 375 -0.77 18.05 24.29
CA GLY A 375 0.52 17.68 24.86
C GLY A 375 1.66 18.13 23.97
N SER A 376 2.81 18.39 24.57
CA SER A 376 4.04 18.75 23.85
C SER A 376 4.99 17.56 23.81
N PHE A 377 5.48 17.24 22.62
CA PHE A 377 6.40 16.14 22.37
C PHE A 377 7.63 16.65 21.65
N ALA A 378 8.78 16.07 21.97
CA ALA A 378 9.98 16.30 21.20
C ALA A 378 9.98 15.38 19.96
N LEU A 379 10.24 15.95 18.78
CA LEU A 379 10.22 15.26 17.49
C LEU A 379 11.59 15.36 16.83
N GLY A 380 12.22 14.22 16.57
CA GLY A 380 13.43 14.17 15.75
C GLY A 380 13.15 14.58 14.30
N PRO A 381 14.18 14.99 13.53
CA PRO A 381 14.05 15.24 12.10
C PRO A 381 13.63 13.95 11.39
N TYR A 382 12.78 14.05 10.36
CA TYR A 382 12.32 12.92 9.56
C TYR A 382 11.92 11.69 10.41
N ALA A 383 11.08 11.90 11.44
CA ALA A 383 10.77 10.88 12.43
C ALA A 383 9.27 10.59 12.53
N VAL A 384 8.95 9.33 12.81
CA VAL A 384 7.62 8.87 13.21
C VAL A 384 7.64 8.50 14.68
N VAL A 385 6.67 9.03 15.42
CA VAL A 385 6.44 8.72 16.83
C VAL A 385 5.06 8.11 16.98
N VAL A 386 4.97 6.98 17.69
CA VAL A 386 3.69 6.33 18.02
C VAL A 386 3.44 6.45 19.51
N LEU A 387 2.25 6.93 19.86
CA LEU A 387 1.82 7.25 21.20
C LEU A 387 0.54 6.50 21.54
N SER A 388 0.43 6.06 22.78
CA SER A 388 -0.84 5.62 23.35
C SER A 388 -0.83 5.80 24.85
N ARG A 389 -2.02 5.74 25.46
CA ARG A 389 -2.17 5.82 26.92
C ARG A 389 -1.44 4.69 27.62
#